data_AF-A0A7S0HX82-F1
#
_entry.id   AF-A0A7S0HX82-F1
#
_cell.length_a   1.000
_cell.length_b   1.000
_cell.length_c   1.000
_cell.angle_alpha   90.00
_cell.angle_beta   90.00
_cell.angle_gamma   90.00
#
_symmetry.space_group_name_H-M   'P 1'
#
loop_
_entity.id
_entity.type
_entity.pdbx_description
1 polymer ?
#
loop_
_entity_poly.entity_id
_entity_poly.type
_entity_poly.pdbx_seq_one_letter_code
_entity_poly.pdbx_strand_id
1 'polypeptide(L)'
;GCRHVVAGLKPGTAYMFAVCAENESGWGPWVSSPAYGLTRAAPPTRPTGLVAVRATVDSVTVRFRRPFSNGSDLTGYELTYEDEERQRHAISFKLDGGKNDKESAKMHSVSNELSTCTVQGLPAGSILHDVRVRAK
;
A
#
# COMPACT_ATOMS: atom_id res chain seq x y z
N GLY A 1 0.24 -38.22 15.06
CA GLY A 1 0.90 -37.47 13.98
C GLY A 1 1.53 -36.22 14.55
N CYS A 2 2.73 -35.85 14.11
CA CYS A 2 3.38 -34.61 14.51
C CYS A 2 2.82 -33.44 13.67
N ARG A 3 2.48 -32.31 14.32
CA ARG A 3 2.00 -31.09 13.67
C ARG A 3 2.76 -29.91 14.24
N HIS A 4 3.29 -29.04 13.37
CA HIS A 4 3.93 -27.79 13.75
C HIS A 4 3.24 -26.61 13.04
N VAL A 5 3.17 -25.46 13.71
CA VAL A 5 2.59 -24.22 13.15
C VAL A 5 3.70 -23.21 12.98
N VAL A 6 4.02 -22.87 11.74
CA VAL A 6 4.99 -21.81 11.41
C VAL A 6 4.27 -20.46 11.44
N ALA A 7 4.70 -19.57 12.33
CA ALA A 7 4.14 -18.22 12.49
C ALA A 7 5.08 -17.15 11.90
N GLY A 8 4.60 -15.91 11.77
CA GLY A 8 5.41 -14.77 11.33
C GLY A 8 5.75 -14.77 9.84
N LEU A 9 5.00 -15.51 9.01
CA LEU A 9 5.17 -15.50 7.56
C LEU A 9 4.74 -14.16 6.94
N LYS A 10 5.47 -13.72 5.91
CA LYS A 10 5.13 -12.51 5.15
C LYS A 10 3.87 -12.78 4.30
N PRO A 11 2.89 -11.86 4.27
CA PRO A 11 1.71 -11.98 3.42
C PRO A 11 2.04 -12.10 1.93
N GLY A 12 1.20 -12.80 1.16
CA GLY A 12 1.37 -12.97 -0.29
C GLY A 12 2.69 -13.58 -0.73
N THR A 13 3.41 -14.22 0.19
CA THR A 13 4.74 -14.79 -0.04
C THR A 13 4.62 -16.30 -0.18
N ALA A 14 5.26 -16.83 -1.22
CA ALA A 14 5.40 -18.26 -1.43
C ALA A 14 6.50 -18.82 -0.53
N TYR A 15 6.21 -19.92 0.15
CA TYR A 15 7.13 -20.65 1.00
C TYR A 15 7.25 -22.10 0.54
N MET A 16 8.44 -22.65 0.73
CA MET A 16 8.76 -24.05 0.51
C MET A 16 9.09 -24.70 1.86
N PHE A 17 8.52 -25.86 2.13
CA PHE A 17 8.72 -26.63 3.35
C PHE A 17 9.29 -28.01 3.01
N ALA A 18 10.45 -28.32 3.58
CA ALA A 18 11.07 -29.64 3.52
C ALA A 18 11.33 -30.12 4.95
N VAL A 19 11.24 -31.44 5.17
CA VAL A 19 11.54 -32.08 6.45
C VAL A 19 12.56 -33.19 6.23
N CYS A 20 13.39 -33.43 7.24
CA CYS A 20 14.26 -34.60 7.38
C CYS A 20 14.15 -35.11 8.82
N ALA A 21 14.54 -36.36 9.05
CA ALA A 21 14.60 -36.94 10.38
C ALA A 21 16.05 -36.97 10.88
N GLU A 22 16.25 -36.86 12.19
CA GLU A 22 17.53 -37.04 12.85
C GLU A 22 17.40 -38.18 13.87
N ASN A 23 18.46 -38.98 14.02
CA ASN A 23 18.63 -39.91 15.14
C ASN A 23 20.05 -39.75 15.72
N GLU A 24 20.45 -40.62 16.65
CA GLU A 24 21.78 -40.57 17.28
C GLU A 24 22.96 -40.69 16.28
N SER A 25 22.72 -41.29 15.11
CA SER A 25 23.71 -41.38 14.03
C SER A 25 23.74 -40.14 13.11
N GLY A 26 22.82 -39.19 13.29
CA GLY A 26 22.76 -37.92 12.57
C GLY A 26 21.50 -37.72 11.71
N TRP A 27 21.57 -36.75 10.80
CA TRP A 27 20.47 -36.35 9.91
C TRP A 27 20.35 -37.28 8.70
N GLY A 28 19.12 -37.72 8.42
CA GLY A 28 18.75 -38.38 7.17
C GLY A 28 18.55 -37.40 6.01
N PRO A 29 18.22 -37.92 4.81
CA PRO A 29 17.94 -37.07 3.66
C PRO A 29 16.65 -36.26 3.84
N TRP A 30 16.60 -35.10 3.20
CA TRP A 30 15.37 -34.32 3.04
C TRP A 30 14.35 -35.07 2.16
N VAL A 31 13.07 -34.77 2.36
CA VAL A 31 12.00 -35.24 1.47
C VAL A 31 12.30 -34.88 0.00
N SER A 32 12.05 -35.82 -0.91
CA SER A 32 12.27 -35.65 -2.35
C SER A 32 11.30 -34.65 -3.01
N SER A 33 10.12 -34.47 -2.41
CA SER A 33 9.08 -33.56 -2.88
C SER A 33 8.69 -32.58 -1.78
N PRO A 34 9.31 -31.39 -1.72
CA PRO A 34 8.92 -30.34 -0.77
C PRO A 34 7.47 -29.90 -0.96
N ALA A 35 6.86 -29.44 0.13
CA ALA A 35 5.54 -28.84 0.08
C ALA A 35 5.64 -27.34 -0.20
N TYR A 36 4.72 -26.79 -0.99
CA TYR A 36 4.65 -25.37 -1.30
C TYR A 36 3.37 -24.77 -0.73
N GLY A 37 3.48 -23.55 -0.20
CA GLY A 37 2.33 -22.80 0.31
C GLY A 37 2.43 -21.33 -0.04
N LEU A 38 1.33 -20.74 -0.52
CA LEU A 38 1.18 -19.31 -0.68
C LEU A 38 0.38 -18.75 0.48
N THR A 39 0.97 -17.82 1.22
CA THR A 39 0.24 -17.10 2.28
C THR A 39 -0.82 -16.18 1.67
N ARG A 40 -1.92 -15.99 2.39
CA ARG A 40 -2.97 -15.04 1.97
C ARG A 40 -2.39 -13.63 1.90
N ALA A 41 -2.93 -12.82 0.99
CA ALA A 41 -2.67 -11.39 1.00
C ALA A 41 -3.18 -10.77 2.31
N ALA A 42 -2.56 -9.66 2.72
CA ALA A 42 -2.98 -8.84 3.83
C ALA A 42 -3.19 -7.39 3.36
N PRO A 43 -3.84 -6.52 4.17
CA PRO A 43 -3.96 -5.12 3.82
C PRO A 43 -2.61 -4.47 3.52
N PRO A 44 -2.54 -3.50 2.59
CA PRO A 44 -1.33 -2.73 2.33
C PRO A 44 -0.78 -2.07 3.60
N THR A 45 0.52 -1.82 3.63
CA THR A 45 1.10 -0.99 4.70
C THR A 45 0.63 0.46 4.58
N ARG A 46 0.84 1.27 5.62
CA ARG A 46 0.58 2.71 5.52
C ARG A 46 1.56 3.37 4.53
N PRO A 47 1.12 4.33 3.69
CA PRO A 47 2.03 5.25 3.01
C PRO A 47 2.90 5.99 4.03
N THR A 48 4.11 6.39 3.63
CA THR A 48 5.06 7.12 4.50
C THR A 48 5.66 8.32 3.78
N GLY A 49 6.27 9.25 4.52
CA GLY A 49 6.95 10.41 3.93
C GLY A 49 6.02 11.33 3.14
N LEU A 50 4.79 11.51 3.63
CA LEU A 50 3.83 12.45 3.04
C LEU A 50 4.34 13.88 3.20
N VAL A 51 4.50 14.59 2.09
CA VAL A 51 4.94 15.98 2.05
C VAL A 51 4.17 16.75 0.98
N ALA A 52 3.82 18.00 1.28
CA ALA A 52 3.37 18.95 0.26
C ALA A 52 4.60 19.45 -0.52
N VAL A 53 4.56 19.32 -1.86
CA VAL A 53 5.70 19.70 -2.73
C VAL A 53 5.40 20.92 -3.59
N ARG A 54 4.12 21.26 -3.77
CA ARG A 54 3.69 22.48 -4.48
C ARG A 54 2.30 22.88 -3.99
N ALA A 55 2.05 24.18 -3.92
CA ALA A 55 0.73 24.76 -3.73
C ALA A 55 0.54 25.93 -4.70
N THR A 56 -0.66 26.09 -5.23
CA THR A 56 -1.12 27.27 -5.98
C THR A 56 -2.35 27.84 -5.27
N VAL A 57 -2.95 28.88 -5.84
CA VAL A 57 -4.18 29.48 -5.32
C VAL A 57 -5.35 28.50 -5.26
N ASP A 58 -5.33 27.45 -6.09
CA ASP A 58 -6.43 26.52 -6.36
C ASP A 58 -6.00 25.04 -6.39
N SER A 59 -4.75 24.73 -6.05
CA SER A 59 -4.25 23.35 -6.09
C SER A 59 -3.16 23.05 -5.08
N VAL A 60 -3.08 21.79 -4.66
CA VAL A 60 -2.02 21.26 -3.81
C VAL A 60 -1.50 19.97 -4.41
N THR A 61 -0.18 19.88 -4.57
CA THR A 61 0.53 18.66 -4.95
C THR A 61 1.20 18.07 -3.72
N VAL A 62 0.89 16.81 -3.42
CA VAL A 62 1.55 16.02 -2.37
C VAL A 62 2.35 14.87 -2.97
N ARG A 63 3.39 14.49 -2.26
CA ARG A 63 4.23 13.33 -2.58
C ARG A 63 4.38 12.45 -1.37
N PHE A 64 4.34 11.14 -1.57
CA PHE A 64 4.49 10.14 -0.51
C PHE A 64 5.11 8.85 -1.07
N ARG A 65 5.66 8.03 -0.18
CA ARG A 65 6.21 6.71 -0.52
C ARG A 65 5.10 5.68 -0.69
N ARG A 66 5.23 4.87 -1.74
CA ARG A 66 4.32 3.75 -2.03
C ARG A 66 4.40 2.72 -0.90
N PRO A 67 3.27 2.26 -0.35
CA PRO A 67 3.29 1.18 0.63
C PRO A 67 3.52 -0.20 0.00
N PHE A 68 3.91 -1.16 0.82
CA PHE A 68 3.92 -2.56 0.41
C PHE A 68 2.49 -3.06 0.25
N SER A 69 2.25 -3.77 -0.85
CA SER A 69 0.94 -4.28 -1.23
C SER A 69 0.51 -5.53 -0.43
N ASN A 70 1.48 -6.18 0.23
CA ASN A 70 1.26 -7.37 1.05
C ASN A 70 0.53 -8.50 0.31
N GLY A 71 0.84 -8.69 -0.98
CA GLY A 71 0.39 -9.84 -1.75
C GLY A 71 -0.77 -9.61 -2.72
N SER A 72 -1.36 -8.42 -2.71
CA SER A 72 -2.41 -8.03 -3.65
C SER A 72 -2.12 -6.62 -4.15
N ASP A 73 -2.12 -6.40 -5.46
CA ASP A 73 -1.73 -5.11 -6.03
C ASP A 73 -2.59 -3.95 -5.52
N LEU A 74 -1.95 -2.78 -5.34
CA LEU A 74 -2.68 -1.57 -5.02
C LEU A 74 -3.49 -1.13 -6.25
N THR A 75 -4.75 -0.79 -6.01
CA THR A 75 -5.68 -0.29 -7.02
C THR A 75 -5.71 1.23 -7.05
N GLY A 76 -5.34 1.88 -5.94
CA GLY A 76 -5.44 3.32 -5.83
C GLY A 76 -4.92 3.90 -4.53
N TYR A 77 -5.21 5.18 -4.36
CA TYR A 77 -5.05 5.89 -3.10
C TYR A 77 -6.30 6.71 -2.81
N GLU A 78 -6.47 7.10 -1.56
CA GLU A 78 -7.43 8.11 -1.17
C GLU A 78 -6.73 9.15 -0.30
N LEU A 79 -6.87 10.41 -0.70
CA LEU A 79 -6.46 11.56 0.10
C LEU A 79 -7.68 12.13 0.79
N THR A 80 -7.57 12.36 2.10
CA THR A 80 -8.60 13.06 2.86
C THR A 80 -8.03 14.32 3.50
N TYR A 81 -8.84 15.36 3.60
CA TYR A 81 -8.52 16.59 4.31
C TYR A 81 -9.79 17.18 4.94
N GLU A 82 -9.61 18.08 5.89
CA GLU A 82 -10.68 18.92 6.44
C GLU A 82 -10.52 20.35 5.90
N ASP A 83 -11.61 20.98 5.48
CA ASP A 83 -11.60 22.40 5.14
C ASP A 83 -11.78 23.28 6.39
N GLU A 84 -11.84 24.59 6.18
CA GLU A 84 -12.00 25.59 7.25
C GLU A 84 -13.31 25.43 8.04
N GLU A 85 -14.34 24.90 7.39
CA GLU A 85 -15.64 24.58 8.01
C GLU A 85 -15.64 23.20 8.70
N ARG A 86 -14.47 22.56 8.80
CA ARG A 86 -14.27 21.20 9.31
C ARG A 86 -15.05 20.14 8.52
N GLN A 87 -15.41 20.42 7.27
CA GLN A 87 -15.99 19.42 6.39
C GLN A 87 -14.88 18.52 5.87
N ARG A 88 -15.11 17.21 5.99
CA ARG A 88 -14.14 16.22 5.54
C ARG A 88 -14.35 15.90 4.08
N HIS A 89 -13.31 16.11 3.29
CA HIS A 89 -13.27 15.77 1.87
C HIS A 89 -12.44 14.52 1.66
N ALA A 90 -12.84 13.71 0.68
CA ALA A 90 -12.10 12.54 0.23
C ALA A 90 -11.96 12.58 -1.29
N ILE A 91 -10.78 12.18 -1.77
CA ILE A 91 -10.42 12.16 -3.18
C ILE A 91 -9.72 10.85 -3.47
N SER A 92 -10.33 10.00 -4.31
CA SER A 92 -9.69 8.78 -4.78
C SER A 92 -8.85 9.03 -6.03
N PHE A 93 -7.67 8.41 -6.06
CA PHE A 93 -6.80 8.34 -7.21
C PHE A 93 -6.68 6.89 -7.64
N LYS A 94 -6.98 6.59 -8.91
CA LYS A 94 -6.82 5.24 -9.44
C LYS A 94 -5.44 5.06 -10.08
N LEU A 95 -4.86 3.88 -9.94
CA LEU A 95 -3.57 3.54 -10.54
C LEU A 95 -3.70 2.96 -11.96
N ASP A 96 -4.87 2.42 -12.29
CA ASP A 96 -5.18 1.73 -13.55
C ASP A 96 -5.52 2.68 -14.72
N GLY A 97 -5.35 3.99 -14.54
CA GLY A 97 -5.73 5.00 -15.53
C GLY A 97 -7.23 5.26 -15.62
N GLY A 98 -8.04 4.67 -14.73
CA GLY A 98 -9.46 5.01 -14.60
C GLY A 98 -9.67 6.47 -14.18
N LYS A 99 -10.84 7.03 -14.52
CA LYS A 99 -11.22 8.38 -14.05
C LYS A 99 -11.22 8.43 -12.52
N ASN A 100 -10.65 9.50 -11.97
CA ASN A 100 -10.69 9.82 -10.55
C ASN A 100 -12.08 10.36 -10.17
N ASP A 101 -12.44 10.25 -8.89
CA ASP A 101 -13.78 10.59 -8.38
C ASP A 101 -14.17 12.06 -8.58
N LYS A 102 -13.17 12.94 -8.68
CA LYS A 102 -13.34 14.35 -9.04
C LYS A 102 -12.49 14.62 -10.26
N GLU A 103 -13.07 15.26 -11.27
CA GLU A 103 -12.35 15.70 -12.49
C GLU A 103 -11.18 16.65 -12.16
N SER A 104 -11.24 17.25 -10.97
CA SER A 104 -10.22 18.11 -10.38
C SER A 104 -9.08 17.36 -9.67
N ALA A 105 -9.11 16.03 -9.58
CA ALA A 105 -8.05 15.23 -8.99
C ALA A 105 -7.23 14.52 -10.07
N LYS A 106 -5.90 14.66 -10.02
CA LYS A 106 -5.00 14.04 -11.00
C LYS A 106 -3.80 13.40 -10.32
N MET A 107 -3.58 12.12 -10.60
CA MET A 107 -2.34 11.42 -10.30
C MET A 107 -1.33 11.75 -11.41
N HIS A 108 -0.17 12.31 -11.06
CA HIS A 108 0.78 12.83 -12.05
C HIS A 108 1.94 11.85 -12.32
N SER A 109 2.37 11.13 -11.29
CA SER A 109 3.39 10.09 -11.44
C SER A 109 3.26 9.03 -10.36
N VAL A 110 3.33 7.78 -10.78
CA VAL A 110 3.40 6.62 -9.90
C VAL A 110 4.68 5.90 -10.30
N SER A 111 5.70 6.00 -9.46
CA SER A 111 6.84 5.10 -9.52
C SER A 111 6.66 4.00 -8.47
N ASN A 112 7.49 2.97 -8.52
CA ASN A 112 7.49 1.90 -7.53
C ASN A 112 7.86 2.39 -6.12
N GLU A 113 8.43 3.59 -5.99
CA GLU A 113 8.90 4.13 -4.70
C GLU A 113 8.11 5.37 -4.25
N LEU A 114 7.83 6.29 -5.17
CA LEU A 114 7.18 7.56 -4.89
C LEU A 114 5.92 7.73 -5.74
N SER A 115 4.85 8.16 -5.09
CA SER A 115 3.58 8.55 -5.72
C SER A 115 3.37 10.06 -5.54
N THR A 116 2.96 10.75 -6.60
CA THR A 116 2.69 12.19 -6.60
C THR A 116 1.27 12.47 -7.07
N CYS A 117 0.48 13.09 -6.19
CA CYS A 117 -0.92 13.43 -6.44
C CYS A 117 -1.11 14.94 -6.42
N THR A 118 -1.95 15.46 -7.30
CA THR A 118 -2.41 16.86 -7.21
C THR A 118 -3.91 16.88 -7.06
N VAL A 119 -4.36 17.65 -6.08
CA VAL A 119 -5.74 18.10 -5.93
C VAL A 119 -5.84 19.48 -6.55
N GLN A 120 -6.64 19.64 -7.60
CA GLN A 120 -6.90 20.91 -8.29
C GLN A 120 -8.33 21.38 -7.96
N GLY A 121 -8.68 22.59 -8.39
CA GLY A 121 -10.04 23.15 -8.23
C GLY A 121 -10.43 23.39 -6.77
N LEU A 122 -9.45 23.63 -5.90
CA LEU A 122 -9.71 24.11 -4.56
C LEU A 122 -10.19 25.56 -4.63
N PRO A 123 -11.16 25.97 -3.78
CA PRO A 123 -11.51 27.38 -3.65
C PRO A 123 -10.27 28.25 -3.37
N ALA A 124 -10.25 29.46 -3.92
CA ALA A 124 -9.13 30.38 -3.74
C ALA A 124 -8.94 30.70 -2.26
N GLY A 125 -7.72 30.48 -1.75
CA GLY A 125 -7.37 30.75 -0.36
C GLY A 125 -7.72 29.62 0.62
N SER A 126 -8.20 28.45 0.15
CA SER A 126 -8.51 27.32 1.02
C SER A 126 -7.32 26.88 1.88
N ILE A 127 -7.56 26.74 3.17
CA ILE A 127 -6.67 26.02 4.09
C ILE A 127 -7.11 24.55 4.18
N LEU A 128 -6.17 23.64 3.92
CA LEU A 128 -6.38 22.21 4.10
C LEU A 128 -5.80 21.76 5.45
N HIS A 129 -6.67 21.29 6.34
CA HIS A 129 -6.30 20.70 7.61
C HIS A 129 -6.24 19.17 7.52
N ASP A 130 -5.41 18.56 8.37
CA ASP A 130 -5.32 17.09 8.56
C ASP A 130 -5.25 16.28 7.26
N VAL A 131 -4.37 16.70 6.34
CA VAL A 131 -4.17 15.99 5.06
C VAL A 131 -3.60 14.60 5.32
N ARG A 132 -4.35 13.57 4.95
CA ARG A 132 -4.00 12.14 5.11
C ARG A 132 -4.09 11.42 3.78
N VAL A 133 -3.29 10.37 3.62
CA VAL A 133 -3.33 9.48 2.46
C VAL A 133 -3.38 8.03 2.92
N ARG A 134 -4.26 7.23 2.30
CA ARG A 134 -4.31 5.76 2.45
C ARG A 134 -4.29 5.07 1.09
N ALA A 135 -3.76 3.85 1.04
CA ALA A 135 -3.79 3.02 -0.16
C ALA A 135 -5.10 2.21 -0.25
N LYS A 136 -5.50 1.90 -1.48
CA LYS A 136 -6.63 1.05 -1.84
C LYS A 136 -6.12 -0.13 -2.66
#